data_AF-A0A820I3T8-F1
#
_entry.id   AF-A0A820I3T8-F1
#
_cell.length_a   1.000
_cell.length_b   1.000
_cell.length_c   1.000
_cell.angle_alpha   90.00
_cell.angle_beta   90.00
_cell.angle_gamma   90.00
#
_symmetry.space_group_name_H-M   'P 1'
#
loop_
_entity.id
_entity.type
_entity.pdbx_description
1 polymer ?
#
loop_
_entity_poly.entity_id
_entity_poly.type
_entity_poly.pdbx_seq_one_letter_code
_entity_poly.pdbx_strand_id
1 'polypeptide(L)'
;MAVLRVVSNLTHLKVDAYYINCDGYRWERIIDDYLAKLKVFRLRMHIQFPGKKNNEQHVDQLVDSFRTQFWLEKHQWFIHCRHKSEKDYMSIILYSLPYAFDDFVLSTLNMAYKSTCPQNNDYYSYTEVNNLRYEHFLASNYISFTQFFNIRNISIDLRLDQTLWRNAQIFYQLMSITIFSTDAAAQFHLQSLLDRSPSLNSLIISS
;
A
#
# COMPACT_ATOMS: atom_id res chain seq x y z
N MET A 1 9.44 -8.82 22.71
CA MET A 1 10.88 -8.59 22.46
C MET A 1 11.79 -9.78 22.77
N ALA A 2 11.41 -10.74 23.65
CA ALA A 2 12.25 -11.91 23.94
C ALA A 2 12.57 -12.79 22.71
N VAL A 3 11.64 -12.90 21.74
CA VAL A 3 11.79 -13.71 20.52
C VAL A 3 12.91 -13.20 19.61
N LEU A 4 13.10 -11.87 19.49
CA LEU A 4 14.08 -11.30 18.57
C LEU A 4 15.53 -11.53 19.01
N ARG A 5 15.78 -11.68 20.31
CA ARG A 5 17.11 -12.03 20.85
C ARG A 5 17.59 -13.42 20.39
N VAL A 6 16.66 -14.34 20.13
CA VAL A 6 16.96 -15.72 19.71
C VAL A 6 17.30 -15.81 18.22
N VAL A 7 16.87 -14.82 17.42
CA VAL A 7 17.05 -14.79 15.96
C VAL A 7 18.05 -13.72 15.50
N SER A 8 19.13 -13.49 16.25
CA SER A 8 20.14 -12.47 15.96
C SER A 8 20.85 -12.62 14.60
N ASN A 9 20.74 -13.80 13.97
CA ASN A 9 21.25 -14.06 12.62
C ASN A 9 20.26 -13.72 11.49
N LEU A 10 19.10 -13.15 11.80
CA LEU A 10 18.09 -12.80 10.83
C LEU A 10 18.63 -11.72 9.86
N THR A 11 18.60 -12.03 8.57
CA THR A 11 19.04 -11.11 7.50
C THR A 11 17.88 -10.47 6.76
N HIS A 12 16.68 -11.04 6.88
CA HIS A 12 15.47 -10.57 6.21
C HIS A 12 14.31 -10.58 7.21
N LEU A 13 13.61 -9.46 7.31
CA LEU A 13 12.45 -9.30 8.16
C LEU A 13 11.33 -8.66 7.36
N LYS A 14 10.19 -9.33 7.27
CA LYS A 14 8.95 -8.81 6.70
C LYS A 14 7.89 -8.78 7.80
N VAL A 15 7.36 -7.59 8.07
CA VAL A 15 6.38 -7.33 9.13
C VAL A 15 5.12 -6.79 8.49
N ASP A 16 4.02 -7.49 8.71
CA ASP A 16 2.68 -7.01 8.42
C ASP A 16 1.91 -6.94 9.75
N ALA A 17 1.52 -5.74 10.14
CA ALA A 17 1.00 -5.49 11.48
C ALA A 17 -0.24 -4.61 11.48
N TYR A 18 -1.18 -4.96 12.33
CA TYR A 18 -2.39 -4.20 12.61
C TYR A 18 -2.36 -3.75 14.06
N TYR A 19 -2.75 -2.50 14.31
CA TYR A 19 -2.88 -1.93 15.66
C TYR A 19 -1.57 -1.86 16.46
N ILE A 20 -0.42 -1.91 15.79
CA ILE A 20 0.89 -1.71 16.44
C ILE A 20 1.27 -0.23 16.37
N ASN A 21 1.38 0.41 17.53
CA ASN A 21 1.89 1.77 17.65
C ASN A 21 3.43 1.75 17.84
N CYS A 22 4.15 1.49 16.76
CA CYS A 22 5.61 1.48 16.73
C CYS A 22 6.13 2.49 15.70
N ASP A 23 6.76 3.55 16.18
CA ASP A 23 7.40 4.58 15.35
C ASP A 23 8.78 4.15 14.84
N GLY A 24 9.39 4.98 14.00
CA GLY A 24 10.70 4.73 13.40
C GLY A 24 11.83 4.64 14.43
N TYR A 25 11.79 5.42 15.51
CA TYR A 25 12.80 5.36 16.58
C TYR A 25 12.74 4.04 17.37
N ARG A 26 11.53 3.50 17.58
CA ARG A 26 11.35 2.19 18.22
C ARG A 26 11.82 1.06 17.31
N TRP A 27 11.48 1.11 16.03
CA TRP A 27 11.96 0.13 15.05
C TRP A 27 13.48 0.17 14.90
N GLU A 28 14.07 1.36 14.83
CA GLU A 28 15.51 1.57 14.78
C GLU A 28 16.21 0.90 15.98
N ARG A 29 15.76 1.19 17.21
CA ARG A 29 16.29 0.53 18.42
C ARG A 29 16.13 -0.98 18.40
N ILE A 30 14.97 -1.50 17.97
CA ILE A 30 14.75 -2.95 17.87
C ILE A 30 15.75 -3.59 16.89
N ILE A 31 16.02 -2.93 15.77
CA ILE A 31 16.90 -3.46 14.73
C ILE A 31 18.36 -3.38 15.18
N ASP A 32 18.80 -2.25 15.74
CA ASP A 32 20.18 -2.10 16.22
C ASP A 32 20.47 -3.01 17.43
N ASP A 33 19.54 -3.13 18.39
CA ASP A 33 19.75 -3.92 19.60
C ASP A 33 19.71 -5.44 19.35
N TYR A 34 18.88 -5.89 18.40
CA TYR A 34 18.55 -7.32 18.27
C TYR A 34 18.80 -7.92 16.90
N LEU A 35 18.89 -7.12 15.85
CA LEU A 35 18.91 -7.58 14.45
C LEU A 35 20.09 -6.97 13.69
N ALA A 36 21.28 -6.95 14.29
CA ALA A 36 22.48 -6.34 13.71
C ALA A 36 22.90 -6.88 12.33
N LYS A 37 22.42 -8.07 11.94
CA LYS A 37 22.68 -8.68 10.62
C LYS A 37 21.56 -8.43 9.59
N LEU A 38 20.55 -7.65 9.95
CA LEU A 38 19.41 -7.37 9.08
C LEU A 38 19.84 -6.56 7.85
N LYS A 39 19.58 -7.11 6.67
CA LYS A 39 19.88 -6.48 5.37
C LYS A 39 18.64 -5.99 4.67
N VAL A 40 17.53 -6.70 4.84
CA VAL A 40 16.25 -6.36 4.22
C VAL A 40 15.19 -6.25 5.29
N PHE A 41 14.58 -5.07 5.36
CA PHE A 41 13.44 -4.80 6.21
C PHE A 41 12.24 -4.37 5.36
N ARG A 42 11.15 -5.14 5.44
CA ARG A 42 9.89 -4.84 4.77
C ARG A 42 8.82 -4.65 5.82
N LEU A 43 8.13 -3.52 5.76
CA LEU A 43 7.17 -3.12 6.78
C LEU A 43 5.85 -2.75 6.12
N ARG A 44 4.74 -3.20 6.71
CA ARG A 44 3.40 -2.65 6.52
C ARG A 44 2.72 -2.59 7.88
N MET A 45 2.22 -1.42 8.24
CA MET A 45 1.52 -1.18 9.50
C MET A 45 0.21 -0.43 9.24
N HIS A 46 -0.86 -0.95 9.83
CA HIS A 46 -2.16 -0.30 9.89
C HIS A 46 -2.34 0.28 11.29
N ILE A 47 -2.45 1.61 11.36
CA ILE A 47 -2.55 2.36 12.60
C ILE A 47 -3.86 3.14 12.60
N GLN A 48 -4.57 3.10 13.72
CA GLN A 48 -5.77 3.91 13.94
C GLN A 48 -5.56 4.81 15.15
N PHE A 49 -5.79 6.10 14.98
CA PHE A 49 -5.78 7.07 16.07
C PHE A 49 -7.20 7.54 16.38
N PRO A 50 -7.66 7.46 17.64
CA PRO A 50 -8.97 7.97 18.02
C PRO A 50 -8.97 9.51 18.04
N GLY A 51 -10.06 10.11 17.56
CA GLY A 51 -10.27 11.56 17.63
C GLY A 51 -9.77 12.35 16.41
N LYS A 52 -10.20 13.61 16.32
CA LYS A 52 -9.91 14.50 15.17
C LYS A 52 -8.79 15.51 15.40
N LYS A 53 -8.47 15.83 16.64
CA LYS A 53 -7.56 16.95 16.95
C LYS A 53 -6.11 16.52 16.70
N ASN A 54 -5.37 17.34 15.95
CA ASN A 54 -3.94 17.21 15.66
C ASN A 54 -3.54 15.96 14.84
N ASN A 55 -4.46 15.41 14.04
CA ASN A 55 -4.20 14.24 13.22
C ASN A 55 -3.01 14.42 12.25
N GLU A 56 -2.92 15.56 11.56
CA GLU A 56 -1.79 15.85 10.68
C GLU A 56 -0.46 15.89 11.43
N GLN A 57 -0.42 16.48 12.62
CA GLN A 57 0.78 16.55 13.44
C GLN A 57 1.24 15.15 13.87
N HIS A 58 0.32 14.24 14.19
CA HIS A 58 0.66 12.85 14.49
C HIS A 58 1.25 12.13 13.27
N VAL A 59 0.71 12.38 12.08
CA VAL A 59 1.27 11.82 10.83
C VAL A 59 2.67 12.37 10.58
N ASP A 60 2.88 13.69 10.75
CA ASP A 60 4.20 14.32 10.60
C ASP A 60 5.21 13.71 11.56
N GLN A 61 4.88 13.65 12.86
CA GLN A 61 5.74 13.04 13.87
C GLN A 61 6.06 11.57 13.55
N LEU A 62 5.07 10.81 13.10
CA LEU A 62 5.27 9.42 12.72
C LEU A 62 6.22 9.31 11.52
N VAL A 63 6.01 10.07 10.46
CA VAL A 63 6.88 10.03 9.27
C VAL A 63 8.29 10.55 9.58
N ASP A 64 8.40 11.62 10.36
CA ASP A 64 9.67 12.22 10.76
C ASP A 64 10.51 11.27 11.62
N SER A 65 9.88 10.39 12.39
CA SER A 65 10.59 9.34 13.13
C SER A 65 11.34 8.34 12.23
N PHE A 66 11.01 8.27 10.93
CA PHE A 66 11.71 7.48 9.92
C PHE A 66 12.66 8.30 9.04
N ARG A 67 12.97 9.55 9.42
CA ARG A 67 13.90 10.44 8.69
C ARG A 67 15.30 10.52 9.32
N THR A 68 15.67 9.55 10.15
CA THR A 68 17.03 9.48 10.73
C THR A 68 18.05 9.00 9.70
N GLN A 69 19.33 9.23 9.96
CA GLN A 69 20.43 8.70 9.13
C GLN A 69 20.41 7.17 9.04
N PHE A 70 19.91 6.50 10.08
CA PHE A 70 19.71 5.05 10.07
C PHE A 70 18.80 4.64 8.90
N TRP A 71 17.64 5.28 8.76
CA TRP A 71 16.67 4.96 7.70
C TRP A 71 17.12 5.43 6.32
N LEU A 72 17.59 6.67 6.22
CA LEU A 72 17.80 7.34 4.93
C LEU A 72 19.18 7.08 4.32
N GLU A 73 20.23 7.00 5.13
CA GLU A 73 21.61 6.90 4.65
C GLU A 73 22.16 5.49 4.79
N LYS A 74 22.10 4.91 5.99
CA LYS A 74 22.67 3.59 6.31
C LYS A 74 21.94 2.46 5.59
N HIS A 75 20.61 2.47 5.64
CA HIS A 75 19.80 1.36 5.13
C HIS A 75 19.01 1.67 3.87
N GLN A 76 18.75 2.95 3.58
CA GLN A 76 17.90 3.40 2.46
C GLN A 76 16.52 2.70 2.47
N TRP A 77 15.99 2.44 3.66
CA TRP A 77 14.66 1.86 3.85
C TRP A 77 13.64 2.99 3.92
N PHE A 78 13.20 3.44 2.74
CA PHE A 78 12.23 4.52 2.64
C PHE A 78 10.85 4.06 3.06
N ILE A 79 10.09 4.98 3.65
CA ILE A 79 8.74 4.77 4.14
C ILE A 79 7.78 5.64 3.35
N HIS A 80 6.66 5.03 2.97
CA HIS A 80 5.50 5.71 2.44
C HIS A 80 4.35 5.60 3.43
N CYS A 81 3.66 6.71 3.65
CA CYS A 81 2.56 6.83 4.58
C CYS A 81 1.34 7.32 3.82
N ARG A 82 0.26 6.55 3.86
CA ARG A 82 -1.07 6.92 3.35
C ARG A 82 -2.00 7.10 4.52
N HIS A 83 -2.71 8.22 4.59
CA HIS A 83 -3.61 8.48 5.71
C HIS A 83 -4.91 9.12 5.25
N LYS A 84 -5.97 8.85 6.03
CA LYS A 84 -7.30 9.40 5.82
C LYS A 84 -7.92 9.74 7.16
N SER A 85 -8.46 10.95 7.27
CA SER A 85 -9.27 11.35 8.41
C SER A 85 -10.73 10.94 8.17
N GLU A 86 -11.29 10.20 9.12
CA GLU A 86 -12.69 9.82 9.15
C GLU A 86 -13.46 10.57 10.24
N LYS A 87 -14.75 10.26 10.42
CA LYS A 87 -15.60 10.97 11.38
C LYS A 87 -15.09 10.83 12.81
N ASP A 88 -14.61 9.66 13.21
CA ASP A 88 -14.30 9.39 14.61
C ASP A 88 -12.84 8.94 14.84
N TYR A 89 -12.09 8.71 13.77
CA TYR A 89 -10.69 8.25 13.82
C TYR A 89 -9.89 8.72 12.60
N MET A 90 -8.57 8.59 12.68
CA MET A 90 -7.67 8.64 11.52
C MET A 90 -7.13 7.25 11.24
N SER A 91 -7.21 6.82 9.98
CA SER A 91 -6.57 5.60 9.48
C SER A 91 -5.26 5.94 8.81
N ILE A 92 -4.18 5.27 9.20
CA ILE A 92 -2.86 5.36 8.59
C ILE A 92 -2.44 3.98 8.11
N ILE A 93 -1.92 3.91 6.89
CA ILE A 93 -1.20 2.77 6.35
C ILE A 93 0.22 3.24 6.06
N LEU A 94 1.17 2.69 6.80
CA LEU A 94 2.59 2.97 6.65
C LEU A 94 3.28 1.74 6.09
N TYR A 95 4.11 1.90 5.06
CA TYR A 95 4.86 0.77 4.49
C TYR A 95 6.22 1.16 3.93
N SER A 96 7.12 0.19 3.86
CA SER A 96 8.44 0.35 3.23
C SER A 96 8.36 0.34 1.71
N LEU A 97 9.24 1.08 1.04
CA LEU A 97 9.45 1.04 -0.40
C LEU A 97 10.71 0.21 -0.78
N PRO A 98 10.73 -0.45 -1.96
CA PRO A 98 9.56 -0.79 -2.78
C PRO A 98 8.53 -1.62 -2.01
N TYR A 99 7.27 -1.57 -2.47
CA TYR A 99 6.18 -2.30 -1.83
C TYR A 99 6.40 -3.80 -1.94
N ALA A 100 6.30 -4.51 -0.82
CA ALA A 100 6.70 -5.90 -0.73
C ALA A 100 5.57 -6.85 -0.32
N PHE A 101 4.32 -6.41 -0.36
CA PHE A 101 3.15 -7.20 0.05
C PHE A 101 2.30 -7.54 -1.16
N ASP A 102 1.61 -8.67 -1.04
CA ASP A 102 0.89 -9.30 -2.14
C ASP A 102 -0.43 -8.58 -2.46
N ASP A 103 -1.06 -8.03 -1.42
CA ASP A 103 -2.29 -7.29 -1.52
C ASP A 103 -2.05 -5.78 -1.44
N PHE A 104 -2.74 -5.02 -2.28
CA PHE A 104 -2.75 -3.57 -2.22
C PHE A 104 -4.17 -3.04 -2.37
N VAL A 105 -4.56 -2.15 -1.45
CA VAL A 105 -5.84 -1.46 -1.50
C VAL A 105 -5.63 -0.05 -2.05
N LEU A 106 -6.15 0.19 -3.25
CA LEU A 106 -6.17 1.49 -3.88
C LEU A 106 -7.50 2.18 -3.57
N SER A 107 -7.42 3.26 -2.79
CA SER A 107 -8.58 4.10 -2.47
C SER A 107 -8.24 5.56 -2.76
N THR A 108 -9.11 6.25 -3.49
CA THR A 108 -8.89 7.66 -3.90
C THR A 108 -9.66 8.67 -3.09
N LEU A 109 -10.57 8.23 -2.21
CA LEU A 109 -11.37 9.15 -1.41
C LEU A 109 -10.57 9.78 -0.28
N ASN A 110 -10.20 11.05 -0.48
CA ASN A 110 -9.62 11.95 0.55
C ASN A 110 -8.39 11.37 1.26
N MET A 111 -7.59 10.58 0.54
CA MET A 111 -6.36 10.01 1.09
C MET A 111 -5.19 10.95 0.81
N ALA A 112 -4.56 11.43 1.87
CA ALA A 112 -3.31 12.16 1.79
C ALA A 112 -2.13 11.19 1.92
N TYR A 113 -0.95 11.61 1.46
CA TYR A 113 0.25 10.81 1.54
C TYR A 113 1.47 11.65 1.92
N LYS A 114 2.43 10.99 2.58
CA LYS A 114 3.74 11.52 2.91
C LYS A 114 4.78 10.43 2.69
N SER A 115 6.01 10.81 2.37
CA SER A 115 7.09 9.87 2.10
C SER A 115 8.40 10.37 2.69
N THR A 116 9.26 9.43 3.08
CA THR A 116 10.66 9.70 3.37
C THR A 116 11.55 9.47 2.14
N CYS A 117 11.00 8.89 1.07
CA CYS A 117 11.69 8.73 -0.20
C CYS A 117 11.91 10.10 -0.86
N PRO A 118 13.11 10.39 -1.40
CA PRO A 118 13.32 11.55 -2.26
C PRO A 118 12.38 11.47 -3.49
N GLN A 119 12.08 12.61 -4.13
CA GLN A 119 11.09 12.73 -5.22
C GLN A 119 11.42 11.93 -6.50
N ASN A 120 12.39 11.01 -6.48
CA ASN A 120 12.68 10.14 -7.60
C ASN A 120 11.73 8.92 -7.61
N ASN A 121 11.15 8.62 -8.77
CA ASN A 121 10.12 7.59 -8.96
C ASN A 121 10.66 6.15 -8.85
N ASP A 122 11.97 5.94 -8.93
CA ASP A 122 12.59 4.60 -9.02
C ASP A 122 12.27 3.67 -7.83
N TYR A 123 11.94 4.22 -6.66
CA TYR A 123 11.61 3.44 -5.47
C TYR A 123 10.15 3.02 -5.38
N TYR A 124 9.26 3.60 -6.19
CA TYR A 124 7.83 3.31 -6.20
C TYR A 124 7.52 2.10 -7.09
N SER A 125 8.07 0.94 -6.72
CA SER A 125 7.74 -0.34 -7.33
C SER A 125 6.68 -1.10 -6.52
N TYR A 126 5.77 -1.73 -7.26
CA TYR A 126 4.69 -2.57 -6.74
C TYR A 126 4.70 -3.96 -7.40
N THR A 127 5.88 -4.43 -7.80
CA THR A 127 6.07 -5.72 -8.50
C THR A 127 5.62 -6.92 -7.67
N GLU A 128 5.62 -6.82 -6.35
CA GLU A 128 5.17 -7.91 -5.45
C GLU A 128 3.64 -7.97 -5.30
N VAL A 129 2.90 -6.97 -5.78
CA VAL A 129 1.44 -6.95 -5.68
C VAL A 129 0.87 -7.88 -6.74
N ASN A 130 0.19 -8.94 -6.31
CA ASN A 130 -0.61 -9.77 -7.20
C ASN A 130 -2.12 -9.53 -7.01
N ASN A 131 -2.55 -9.01 -5.85
CA ASN A 131 -3.94 -8.72 -5.55
C ASN A 131 -4.17 -7.21 -5.41
N LEU A 132 -4.92 -6.63 -6.33
CA LEU A 132 -5.26 -5.21 -6.29
C LEU A 132 -6.74 -5.02 -6.01
N ARG A 133 -7.05 -4.34 -4.91
CA ARG A 133 -8.42 -3.97 -4.56
C ARG A 133 -8.64 -2.49 -4.81
N TYR A 134 -9.63 -2.16 -5.62
CA TYR A 134 -10.10 -0.79 -5.83
C TYR A 134 -11.28 -0.51 -4.91
N GLU A 135 -11.11 0.46 -4.01
CA GLU A 135 -12.14 0.91 -3.08
C GLU A 135 -12.51 2.37 -3.35
N HIS A 136 -13.80 2.61 -3.62
CA HIS A 136 -14.42 3.93 -3.68
C HIS A 136 -13.66 4.97 -4.53
N PHE A 137 -13.72 4.81 -5.86
CA PHE A 137 -13.08 5.73 -6.79
C PHE A 137 -13.97 6.96 -7.05
N LEU A 138 -13.42 8.17 -6.84
CA LEU A 138 -13.99 9.40 -7.40
C LEU A 138 -12.93 9.98 -8.32
N ALA A 139 -13.37 10.33 -9.54
CA ALA A 139 -12.58 10.91 -10.62
C ALA A 139 -11.53 11.91 -10.09
N SER A 140 -10.30 11.44 -9.91
CA SER A 140 -9.20 12.33 -9.58
C SER A 140 -7.97 11.91 -10.37
N ASN A 141 -7.35 12.91 -11.01
CA ASN A 141 -6.29 12.77 -11.99
C ASN A 141 -4.92 12.33 -11.40
N TYR A 142 -4.90 11.83 -10.17
CA TYR A 142 -3.68 11.77 -9.35
C TYR A 142 -3.01 10.39 -9.29
N ILE A 143 -3.59 9.37 -9.89
CA ILE A 143 -2.88 8.09 -10.03
C ILE A 143 -2.10 8.13 -11.34
N SER A 144 -0.94 8.80 -11.32
CA SER A 144 0.12 8.44 -12.25
C SER A 144 0.44 6.97 -11.96
N PHE A 145 -0.05 6.09 -12.83
CA PHE A 145 -0.09 4.64 -12.70
C PHE A 145 1.21 4.12 -12.10
N THR A 146 1.16 3.89 -10.79
CA THR A 146 2.10 3.03 -10.11
C THR A 146 2.11 1.72 -10.87
N GLN A 147 3.30 1.28 -11.29
CA GLN A 147 3.45 0.21 -12.26
C GLN A 147 3.18 -1.15 -11.60
N PHE A 148 1.90 -1.51 -11.48
CA PHE A 148 1.47 -2.80 -11.00
C PHE A 148 1.60 -3.84 -12.13
N PHE A 149 2.82 -4.34 -12.35
CA PHE A 149 3.11 -5.21 -13.50
C PHE A 149 2.64 -6.66 -13.35
N ASN A 150 2.48 -7.15 -12.11
CA ASN A 150 2.24 -8.57 -11.81
C ASN A 150 0.84 -8.84 -11.24
N ILE A 151 -0.12 -7.96 -11.51
CA ILE A 151 -1.49 -8.16 -11.01
C ILE A 151 -2.09 -9.43 -11.59
N ARG A 152 -2.52 -10.32 -10.70
CA ARG A 152 -3.20 -11.58 -11.01
C ARG A 152 -4.67 -11.55 -10.62
N ASN A 153 -5.02 -10.80 -9.58
CA ASN A 153 -6.36 -10.70 -9.07
C ASN A 153 -6.74 -9.23 -8.89
N ILE A 154 -7.86 -8.83 -9.46
CA ILE A 154 -8.44 -7.50 -9.24
C ILE A 154 -9.77 -7.66 -8.53
N SER A 155 -9.99 -6.85 -7.49
CA SER A 155 -11.27 -6.75 -6.81
C SER A 155 -11.78 -5.31 -6.88
N ILE A 156 -13.01 -5.10 -7.35
CA ILE A 156 -13.53 -3.77 -7.68
C ILE A 156 -14.89 -3.55 -7.02
N ASP A 157 -15.01 -2.47 -6.28
CA ASP A 157 -16.30 -1.89 -5.91
C ASP A 157 -16.76 -0.94 -7.03
N LEU A 158 -17.71 -1.36 -7.87
CA LEU A 158 -18.11 -0.61 -9.08
C LEU A 158 -18.91 0.64 -8.72
N ARG A 159 -18.19 1.71 -8.43
CA ARG A 159 -18.55 3.09 -8.82
C ARG A 159 -17.45 3.62 -9.73
N LEU A 160 -17.18 2.89 -10.80
CA LEU A 160 -16.02 3.12 -11.65
C LEU A 160 -16.19 4.42 -12.43
N ASP A 161 -15.22 5.32 -12.26
CA ASP A 161 -15.00 6.40 -13.20
C ASP A 161 -14.23 5.88 -14.43
N GLN A 162 -14.50 6.49 -15.59
CA GLN A 162 -13.94 6.13 -16.89
C GLN A 162 -12.41 6.26 -16.93
N THR A 163 -11.82 7.03 -16.02
CA THR A 163 -10.39 7.37 -16.00
C THR A 163 -9.49 6.22 -15.58
N LEU A 164 -9.98 5.28 -14.75
CA LEU A 164 -9.22 4.09 -14.34
C LEU A 164 -8.78 3.24 -15.53
N TRP A 165 -9.64 3.13 -16.55
CA TRP A 165 -9.43 2.23 -17.70
C TRP A 165 -8.68 2.89 -18.85
N ARG A 166 -8.73 4.23 -18.96
CA ARG A 166 -8.04 4.95 -20.05
C ARG A 166 -6.54 4.70 -20.07
N ASN A 167 -5.96 4.41 -18.91
CA ASN A 167 -4.53 4.21 -18.74
C ASN A 167 -4.17 2.81 -18.20
N ALA A 168 -5.16 1.92 -18.11
CA ALA A 168 -4.91 0.55 -17.70
C ALA A 168 -3.99 -0.13 -18.72
N GLN A 169 -2.81 -0.55 -18.26
CA GLN A 169 -1.91 -1.42 -19.01
C GLN A 169 -2.64 -2.71 -19.41
N ILE A 170 -2.18 -3.38 -20.46
CA ILE A 170 -2.67 -4.73 -20.79
C ILE A 170 -2.33 -5.63 -19.61
N PHE A 171 -3.35 -6.26 -19.00
CA PHE A 171 -3.15 -7.11 -17.84
C PHE A 171 -2.87 -8.55 -18.28
N TYR A 172 -1.69 -8.77 -18.86
CA TYR A 172 -1.31 -10.08 -19.38
C TYR A 172 -1.34 -11.21 -18.34
N GLN A 173 -1.16 -10.87 -17.05
CA GLN A 173 -1.13 -11.83 -15.96
C GLN A 173 -2.45 -11.92 -15.16
N LEU A 174 -3.46 -11.13 -15.51
CA LEU A 174 -4.72 -11.13 -14.77
C LEU A 174 -5.47 -12.44 -14.99
N MET A 175 -5.71 -13.15 -13.90
CA MET A 175 -6.39 -14.45 -13.87
C MET A 175 -7.80 -14.33 -13.30
N SER A 176 -8.03 -13.45 -12.32
CA SER A 176 -9.32 -13.30 -11.66
C SER A 176 -9.77 -11.84 -11.50
N ILE A 177 -11.06 -11.60 -11.73
CA ILE A 177 -11.75 -10.34 -11.41
C ILE A 177 -12.89 -10.63 -10.45
N THR A 178 -12.97 -9.88 -9.35
CA THR A 178 -14.11 -9.88 -8.42
C THR A 178 -14.77 -8.52 -8.43
N ILE A 179 -16.09 -8.50 -8.53
CA ILE A 179 -16.93 -7.31 -8.63
C ILE A 179 -17.94 -7.33 -7.48
N PHE A 180 -18.02 -6.27 -6.68
CA PHE A 180 -18.85 -6.23 -5.46
C PHE A 180 -20.14 -5.40 -5.57
N SER A 181 -20.36 -4.69 -6.67
CA SER A 181 -21.55 -3.86 -6.88
C SER A 181 -21.75 -3.76 -8.38
N THR A 182 -22.96 -3.87 -8.91
CA THR A 182 -23.20 -3.69 -10.35
C THR A 182 -24.29 -2.65 -10.56
N ASP A 183 -23.89 -1.43 -10.96
CA ASP A 183 -24.83 -0.52 -11.61
C ASP A 183 -24.85 -0.81 -13.13
N ALA A 184 -25.86 -0.31 -13.84
CA ALA A 184 -25.99 -0.52 -15.28
C ALA A 184 -24.84 0.15 -16.08
N ALA A 185 -24.25 1.24 -15.59
CA ALA A 185 -23.15 1.93 -16.25
C ALA A 185 -21.83 1.12 -16.18
N ALA A 186 -21.69 0.25 -15.20
CA ALA A 186 -20.51 -0.58 -15.02
C ALA A 186 -20.35 -1.68 -16.08
N GLN A 187 -21.42 -2.05 -16.79
CA GLN A 187 -21.39 -3.08 -17.84
C GLN A 187 -20.44 -2.70 -18.99
N PHE A 188 -20.46 -1.43 -19.42
CA PHE A 188 -19.59 -0.96 -20.50
C PHE A 188 -18.10 -0.96 -20.11
N HIS A 189 -17.80 -0.71 -18.84
CA HIS A 189 -16.44 -0.70 -18.32
C HIS A 189 -15.88 -2.11 -18.11
N LEU A 190 -16.75 -3.05 -17.73
CA LEU A 190 -16.37 -4.44 -17.59
C LEU A 190 -15.85 -5.00 -18.92
N GLN A 191 -16.55 -4.75 -20.03
CA GLN A 191 -16.11 -5.28 -21.33
C GLN A 191 -14.70 -4.81 -21.70
N SER A 192 -14.38 -3.52 -21.49
CA SER A 192 -13.05 -2.98 -21.76
C SER A 192 -11.95 -3.65 -20.91
N LEU A 193 -12.27 -4.05 -19.68
CA LEU A 193 -11.34 -4.79 -18.82
C LEU A 193 -11.17 -6.24 -19.30
N LEU A 194 -12.26 -6.91 -19.67
CA LEU A 194 -12.23 -8.28 -20.20
C LEU A 194 -11.39 -8.35 -21.49
N ASP A 195 -11.59 -7.40 -22.41
CA ASP A 195 -10.85 -7.33 -23.68
C ASP A 195 -9.33 -7.14 -23.48
N ARG A 196 -8.90 -6.60 -22.34
CA ARG A 196 -7.50 -6.35 -21.97
C ARG A 196 -6.89 -7.42 -21.07
N SER A 197 -7.63 -8.49 -20.80
CA SER A 197 -7.26 -9.53 -19.84
C SER A 197 -7.28 -10.92 -20.49
N PRO A 198 -6.38 -11.20 -21.45
CA PRO A 198 -6.44 -12.41 -22.28
C PRO A 198 -6.27 -13.71 -21.47
N SER A 199 -5.68 -13.63 -20.28
CA SER A 199 -5.43 -14.76 -19.38
C SER A 199 -6.53 -14.95 -18.34
N LEU A 200 -7.60 -14.15 -18.39
CA LEU A 200 -8.68 -14.19 -17.42
C LEU A 200 -9.42 -15.53 -17.51
N ASN A 201 -9.52 -16.24 -16.39
CA ASN A 201 -10.23 -17.51 -16.29
C ASN A 201 -11.31 -17.52 -15.19
N SER A 202 -11.36 -16.47 -14.37
CA SER A 202 -12.31 -16.32 -13.27
C SER A 202 -12.92 -14.92 -13.25
N LEU A 203 -14.25 -14.86 -13.28
CA LEU A 203 -15.02 -13.64 -13.10
C LEU A 203 -16.09 -13.91 -12.03
N ILE A 204 -15.99 -13.19 -10.91
CA ILE A 204 -16.93 -13.31 -9.79
C ILE A 204 -17.71 -12.00 -9.70
N ILE A 205 -19.03 -12.12 -9.75
CA ILE A 205 -19.95 -11.00 -9.51
C ILE A 205 -20.66 -11.30 -8.20
N SER A 206 -20.35 -10.51 -7.18
CA SER A 206 -20.94 -10.58 -5.86
C SER A 206 -21.88 -9.40 -5.68
N SER A 207 -23.12 -9.69 -5.30
CA SER A 207 -24.17 -8.73 -4.95
C SER A 207 -24.25 -8.50 -3.45
#